data_AF-A0A6P1E7V2-F1
#
_entry.id   AF-A0A6P1E7V2-F1
#
_cell.length_a   1.000
_cell.length_b   1.000
_cell.length_c   1.000
_cell.angle_alpha   90.00
_cell.angle_beta   90.00
_cell.angle_gamma   90.00
#
_symmetry.space_group_name_H-M   'P 1'
#
loop_
_entity.id
_entity.type
_entity.pdbx_description
1 polymer ?
#
loop_
_entity_poly.entity_id
_entity_poly.type
_entity_poly.pdbx_seq_one_letter_code
_entity_poly.pdbx_strand_id
1 'polypeptide(L)'
;MVTETEADDDIDQNLNDDGSPTTGETDDVEEETSPTYTYQVKAGRIIQMTDGKDAMLQAIDKLLQTVRFAYPIYDEDYGHDLEDLLGKELPYAQTEVERLLTEALEADDRVLDVEVQDIVPDTKGFLTVTALVTTIYGEISISPEVMINES
;
A
#
# COMPACT_ATOMS: atom_id res chain seq x y z
N MET A 1 -20.14 -84.28 10.02
CA MET A 1 -20.88 -84.49 11.28
C MET A 1 -21.39 -83.12 11.67
N VAL A 2 -22.72 -82.98 11.82
CA VAL A 2 -23.53 -81.79 12.24
C VAL A 2 -23.37 -80.51 11.38
N THR A 3 -24.35 -80.06 10.56
CA THR A 3 -25.65 -79.36 10.84
C THR A 3 -25.42 -78.04 11.61
N GLU A 4 -25.99 -76.87 11.32
CA GLU A 4 -27.32 -76.37 10.90
C GLU A 4 -27.13 -75.00 10.17
N THR A 5 -27.90 -74.61 9.13
CA THR A 5 -29.11 -73.74 9.14
C THR A 5 -28.94 -72.51 10.06
N GLU A 6 -29.02 -71.26 9.60
CA GLU A 6 -30.27 -70.51 9.38
C GLU A 6 -30.06 -69.27 8.48
N ALA A 7 -31.13 -68.87 7.81
CA ALA A 7 -31.27 -67.61 7.11
C ALA A 7 -31.69 -66.52 8.11
N ASP A 8 -31.16 -65.31 7.97
CA ASP A 8 -31.81 -64.09 8.43
C ASP A 8 -31.62 -62.99 7.38
N ASP A 9 -32.76 -62.56 6.84
CA ASP A 9 -32.95 -61.26 6.22
C ASP A 9 -32.80 -60.20 7.30
N ASP A 10 -31.83 -59.29 7.17
CA ASP A 10 -31.93 -57.97 7.77
C ASP A 10 -31.40 -56.92 6.79
N ILE A 11 -32.36 -56.25 6.17
CA ILE A 11 -32.18 -54.96 5.51
C ILE A 11 -31.98 -53.94 6.63
N ASP A 12 -30.77 -53.36 6.73
CA ASP A 12 -30.62 -52.05 7.35
C ASP A 12 -30.05 -51.06 6.34
N GLN A 13 -30.87 -50.04 6.08
CA GLN A 13 -30.57 -48.93 5.21
C GLN A 13 -29.65 -47.98 5.97
N ASN A 14 -28.37 -47.92 5.62
CA ASN A 14 -27.53 -46.80 6.05
C ASN A 14 -27.09 -45.96 4.86
N LEU A 15 -27.99 -45.06 4.46
CA LEU A 15 -27.67 -43.85 3.70
C LEU A 15 -26.94 -42.89 4.64
N ASN A 16 -25.62 -43.02 4.71
CA ASN A 16 -24.76 -41.92 5.14
C ASN A 16 -24.03 -41.40 3.90
N ASP A 17 -24.76 -40.60 3.14
CA ASP A 17 -24.22 -39.49 2.37
C ASP A 17 -23.71 -38.46 3.40
N ASP A 18 -22.49 -38.65 3.88
CA ASP A 18 -21.72 -37.55 4.44
C ASP A 18 -20.75 -37.06 3.37
N GLY A 19 -21.29 -36.28 2.43
CA GLY A 19 -20.49 -35.33 1.68
C GLY A 19 -19.70 -34.47 2.66
N SER A 20 -18.53 -34.95 3.06
CA SER A 20 -17.52 -34.18 3.75
C SER A 20 -17.21 -33.01 2.81
N PRO A 21 -17.54 -31.76 3.19
CA PRO A 21 -17.05 -30.63 2.43
C PRO A 21 -15.54 -30.71 2.58
N THR A 22 -14.85 -30.99 1.48
CA THR A 22 -13.40 -30.85 1.38
C THR A 22 -13.10 -29.40 1.75
N THR A 23 -12.73 -29.19 3.02
CA THR A 23 -12.22 -27.94 3.54
C THR A 23 -11.09 -27.55 2.61
N GLY A 24 -11.33 -26.53 1.78
CA GLY A 24 -10.30 -26.00 0.90
C GLY A 24 -9.09 -25.67 1.75
N GLU A 25 -7.94 -26.22 1.39
CA GLU A 25 -6.66 -25.66 1.80
C GLU A 25 -6.70 -24.19 1.39
N THR A 26 -6.86 -23.31 2.37
CA THR A 26 -6.51 -21.91 2.20
C THR A 26 -5.00 -21.91 2.12
N ASP A 27 -4.47 -21.79 0.89
CA ASP A 27 -3.07 -21.42 0.71
C ASP A 27 -2.88 -20.09 1.46
N ASP A 28 -2.25 -20.15 2.63
CA ASP A 28 -1.81 -18.96 3.36
C ASP A 28 -0.76 -18.26 2.49
N VAL A 29 -1.20 -17.27 1.70
CA VAL A 29 -0.32 -16.43 0.90
C VAL A 29 0.41 -15.51 1.87
N GLU A 30 1.70 -15.78 2.13
CA GLU A 30 2.56 -14.86 2.87
C GLU A 30 2.81 -13.62 1.99
N GLU A 31 2.27 -12.47 2.41
CA GLU A 31 2.58 -11.18 1.79
C GLU A 31 4.04 -10.81 2.13
N GLU A 32 4.96 -11.00 1.15
CA GLU A 32 6.33 -10.55 1.28
C GLU A 32 6.44 -9.05 0.94
N THR A 33 6.83 -8.25 1.92
CA THR A 33 7.10 -6.83 1.72
C THR A 33 8.45 -6.60 1.04
N SER A 34 8.52 -5.58 0.19
CA SER A 34 9.76 -5.27 -0.54
C SER A 34 10.89 -4.86 0.42
N PRO A 35 12.13 -5.37 0.28
CA PRO A 35 13.24 -4.95 1.12
C PRO A 35 13.61 -3.48 0.90
N THR A 36 14.18 -2.83 1.92
CA THR A 36 14.63 -1.43 1.84
C THR A 36 16.11 -1.26 1.49
N TYR A 37 16.92 -2.31 1.60
CA TYR A 37 18.36 -2.22 1.34
C TYR A 37 18.66 -1.81 -0.11
N THR A 38 19.21 -0.61 -0.30
CA THR A 38 19.36 0.01 -1.62
C THR A 38 20.53 1.00 -1.69
N TYR A 39 20.74 1.62 -2.83
CA TYR A 39 21.70 2.70 -3.01
C TYR A 39 21.17 4.02 -2.42
N GLN A 40 21.99 4.68 -1.62
CA GLN A 40 21.77 6.05 -1.20
C GLN A 40 22.11 7.00 -2.37
N VAL A 41 21.10 7.69 -2.89
CA VAL A 41 21.23 8.67 -3.96
C VAL A 41 21.15 10.08 -3.38
N LYS A 42 22.22 10.86 -3.56
CA LYS A 42 22.27 12.26 -3.12
C LYS A 42 22.83 13.13 -4.22
N ALA A 43 22.11 14.20 -4.56
CA ALA A 43 22.50 15.15 -5.61
C ALA A 43 22.92 14.45 -6.92
N GLY A 44 22.12 13.47 -7.36
CA GLY A 44 22.34 12.72 -8.60
C GLY A 44 23.51 11.73 -8.58
N ARG A 45 24.06 11.39 -7.41
CA ARG A 45 25.16 10.43 -7.27
C ARG A 45 24.83 9.34 -6.26
N ILE A 46 25.27 8.12 -6.55
CA ILE A 46 25.30 7.01 -5.59
C ILE A 46 26.48 7.24 -4.65
N ILE A 47 26.20 7.32 -3.35
CA ILE A 47 27.23 7.60 -2.33
C ILE A 47 27.65 6.30 -1.62
N GLN A 48 26.67 5.49 -1.21
CA GLN A 48 26.86 4.26 -0.45
C GLN A 48 25.56 3.43 -0.49
N MET A 49 25.52 2.31 0.24
CA MET A 49 24.28 1.60 0.52
C MET A 49 23.55 2.21 1.72
N THR A 50 22.23 2.09 1.75
CA THR A 50 21.36 2.53 2.85
C THR A 50 20.25 1.49 3.07
N ASP A 51 19.61 1.53 4.23
CA ASP A 51 18.61 0.55 4.63
C ASP A 51 17.61 1.17 5.61
N GLY A 52 16.52 0.44 5.87
CA GLY A 52 15.52 0.79 6.88
C GLY A 52 14.96 2.20 6.70
N LYS A 53 14.92 2.98 7.79
CA LYS A 53 14.28 4.30 7.82
C LYS A 53 14.87 5.31 6.82
N ASP A 54 16.19 5.32 6.64
CA ASP A 54 16.85 6.24 5.72
C ASP A 54 16.52 5.91 4.25
N ALA A 55 16.46 4.61 3.92
CA ALA A 55 16.03 4.14 2.62
C ALA A 55 14.53 4.40 2.39
N MET A 56 13.71 4.26 3.43
CA MET A 56 12.28 4.52 3.37
C MET A 56 11.97 6.00 3.12
N LEU A 57 12.71 6.92 3.75
CA LEU A 57 12.61 8.35 3.45
C LEU A 57 12.93 8.62 1.97
N GLN A 58 13.98 7.99 1.43
CA GLN A 58 14.32 8.11 0.01
C GLN A 58 13.21 7.54 -0.90
N ALA A 59 12.54 6.45 -0.50
CA ALA A 59 11.42 5.87 -1.24
C ALA A 59 10.22 6.83 -1.28
N ILE A 60 9.85 7.42 -0.13
CA ILE A 60 8.80 8.45 -0.03
C ILE A 60 9.14 9.66 -0.91
N ASP A 61 10.36 10.20 -0.80
CA ASP A 61 10.80 11.33 -1.63
C ASP A 61 10.71 11.02 -3.11
N LYS A 62 11.05 9.78 -3.51
CA LYS A 62 11.02 9.35 -4.91
C LYS A 62 9.60 9.18 -5.43
N LEU A 63 8.70 8.63 -4.60
CA LEU A 63 7.28 8.47 -4.90
C LEU A 63 6.64 9.84 -5.15
N LEU A 64 6.87 10.80 -4.24
CA LEU A 64 6.33 12.17 -4.34
C LEU A 64 6.96 13.03 -5.46
N GLN A 65 8.00 12.54 -6.13
CA GLN A 65 8.58 13.16 -7.32
C GLN A 65 8.12 12.50 -8.63
N THR A 66 7.24 11.51 -8.54
CA THR A 66 6.83 10.70 -9.68
C THR A 66 5.33 10.85 -9.89
N VAL A 67 4.94 11.48 -10.98
CA VAL A 67 3.53 11.54 -11.41
C VAL A 67 3.10 10.13 -11.84
N ARG A 68 1.95 9.69 -11.36
CA ARG A 68 1.39 8.38 -11.71
C ARG A 68 1.19 8.28 -13.23
N PHE A 69 1.39 7.09 -13.79
CA PHE A 69 1.35 6.81 -15.24
C PHE A 69 2.38 7.51 -16.13
N ALA A 70 3.28 8.33 -15.58
CA ALA A 70 4.27 9.06 -16.39
C ALA A 70 5.38 8.15 -16.95
N TYR A 71 5.66 7.01 -16.32
CA TYR A 71 6.74 6.10 -16.72
C TYR A 71 6.27 4.65 -16.80
N PRO A 72 6.44 3.95 -17.96
CA PRO A 72 6.00 2.57 -18.13
C PRO A 72 6.70 1.50 -17.29
N ILE A 73 7.76 1.88 -16.56
CA ILE A 73 8.52 0.97 -15.70
C ILE A 73 7.86 0.79 -14.33
N TYR A 74 6.89 1.65 -13.99
CA TYR A 74 6.13 1.59 -12.76
C TYR A 74 4.76 0.94 -13.01
N ASP A 75 4.21 0.32 -11.98
CA ASP A 75 2.82 -0.11 -11.95
C ASP A 75 1.86 1.09 -11.90
N GLU A 76 0.57 0.79 -11.89
CA GLU A 76 -0.50 1.79 -11.87
C GLU A 76 -0.69 2.48 -10.52
N ASP A 77 -0.20 1.88 -9.44
CA ASP A 77 -0.38 2.40 -8.08
C ASP A 77 0.74 3.38 -7.71
N TYR A 78 1.94 3.21 -8.28
CA TYR A 78 3.12 4.01 -7.95
C TYR A 78 3.07 5.45 -8.49
N GLY A 79 3.40 6.39 -7.60
CA GLY A 79 3.48 7.82 -7.89
C GLY A 79 2.33 8.58 -7.23
N HIS A 80 2.10 9.81 -7.68
CA HIS A 80 1.07 10.68 -7.15
C HIS A 80 0.25 11.34 -8.27
N ASP A 81 -0.96 11.79 -7.92
CA ASP A 81 -1.85 12.58 -8.78
C ASP A 81 -1.95 14.05 -8.32
N LEU A 82 -1.02 14.51 -7.47
CA LEU A 82 -1.01 15.89 -6.94
C LEU A 82 -1.02 17.00 -8.01
N GLU A 83 -0.56 16.73 -9.24
CA GLU A 83 -0.62 17.68 -10.36
C GLU A 83 -2.07 18.02 -10.78
N ASP A 84 -3.03 17.14 -10.47
CA ASP A 84 -4.45 17.38 -10.76
C ASP A 84 -5.03 18.55 -9.96
N LEU A 85 -4.32 19.01 -8.93
CA LEU A 85 -4.69 20.18 -8.12
C LEU A 85 -4.34 21.51 -8.80
N LEU A 86 -3.53 21.51 -9.86
CA LEU A 86 -3.14 22.72 -10.57
C LEU A 86 -4.37 23.41 -11.20
N GLY A 87 -4.56 24.69 -10.87
CA GLY A 87 -5.67 25.51 -11.34
C GLY A 87 -7.00 25.24 -10.62
N LYS A 88 -7.01 24.44 -9.55
CA LYS A 88 -8.21 24.22 -8.73
C LYS A 88 -8.39 25.35 -7.71
N GLU A 89 -9.63 25.53 -7.25
CA GLU A 89 -9.93 26.48 -6.19
C GLU A 89 -9.30 26.03 -4.87
N LEU A 90 -8.77 26.98 -4.09
CA LEU A 90 -8.03 26.71 -2.87
C LEU A 90 -8.76 25.78 -1.88
N PRO A 91 -10.06 25.98 -1.55
CA PRO A 91 -10.74 25.10 -0.62
C PRO A 91 -10.83 23.65 -1.11
N TYR A 92 -11.01 23.45 -2.43
CA TYR A 92 -11.03 22.12 -3.02
C TYR A 92 -9.64 21.49 -2.96
N ALA A 93 -8.60 22.24 -3.33
CA ALA A 93 -7.23 21.75 -3.30
C ALA A 93 -6.77 21.36 -1.88
N GLN A 94 -7.17 22.11 -0.85
CA GLN A 94 -6.86 21.78 0.54
C GLN A 94 -7.49 20.48 1.01
N THR A 95 -8.73 20.17 0.60
CA THR A 95 -9.35 18.88 0.95
C THR A 95 -8.75 17.74 0.13
N GLU A 96 -8.50 17.96 -1.15
CA GLU A 96 -8.09 16.90 -2.05
C GLU A 96 -6.60 16.55 -1.94
N VAL A 97 -5.75 17.49 -1.54
CA VAL A 97 -4.32 17.21 -1.30
C VAL A 97 -4.10 16.20 -0.19
N GLU A 98 -4.92 16.22 0.85
CA GLU A 98 -4.87 15.24 1.95
C GLU A 98 -5.13 13.83 1.40
N ARG A 99 -6.25 13.66 0.69
CA ARG A 99 -6.64 12.38 0.09
C ARG A 99 -5.58 11.86 -0.88
N LEU A 100 -5.13 12.71 -1.82
CA LEU A 100 -4.16 12.31 -2.85
C LEU A 100 -2.78 11.99 -2.27
N LEU A 101 -2.33 12.72 -1.25
CA LEU A 101 -1.07 12.45 -0.58
C LEU A 101 -1.13 11.11 0.17
N THR A 102 -2.21 10.85 0.90
CA THR A 102 -2.41 9.58 1.61
C THR A 102 -2.47 8.41 0.65
N GLU A 103 -3.29 8.48 -0.41
CA GLU A 103 -3.39 7.41 -1.42
C GLU A 103 -2.06 7.13 -2.13
N ALA A 104 -1.28 8.18 -2.41
CA ALA A 104 0.03 8.01 -3.02
C ALA A 104 0.99 7.27 -2.10
N LEU A 105 1.03 7.62 -0.81
CA LEU A 105 1.95 7.03 0.16
C LEU A 105 1.54 5.61 0.58
N GLU A 106 0.25 5.35 0.77
CA GLU A 106 -0.28 4.04 1.15
C GLU A 106 -0.21 2.99 0.03
N ALA A 107 0.11 3.39 -1.20
CA ALA A 107 0.43 2.47 -2.28
C ALA A 107 1.73 1.67 -2.03
N ASP A 108 2.60 2.15 -1.13
CA ASP A 108 3.78 1.42 -0.68
C ASP A 108 3.43 0.54 0.54
N ASP A 109 3.47 -0.77 0.37
CA ASP A 109 3.11 -1.80 1.37
C ASP A 109 3.88 -1.71 2.71
N ARG A 110 4.98 -0.95 2.75
CA ARG A 110 5.75 -0.68 3.97
C ARG A 110 5.19 0.46 4.80
N VAL A 111 4.28 1.26 4.24
CA VAL A 111 3.54 2.34 4.92
C VAL A 111 2.34 1.73 5.62
N LEU A 112 2.21 2.03 6.92
CA LEU A 112 1.16 1.51 7.79
C LEU A 112 0.04 2.53 8.02
N ASP A 113 0.37 3.82 8.02
CA ASP A 113 -0.56 4.92 8.26
C ASP A 113 0.05 6.25 7.80
N VAL A 114 -0.81 7.18 7.37
CA VAL A 114 -0.44 8.55 7.00
C VAL A 114 -1.34 9.54 7.73
N GLU A 115 -0.77 10.29 8.66
CA GLU A 115 -1.45 11.37 9.36
C GLU A 115 -1.09 12.72 8.75
N VAL A 116 -2.02 13.39 8.08
CA VAL A 116 -1.86 14.78 7.64
C VAL A 116 -2.15 15.72 8.81
N GLN A 117 -1.14 16.49 9.21
CA GLN A 117 -1.16 17.31 10.42
C GLN A 117 -1.49 18.78 10.16
N ASP A 118 -1.06 19.32 9.01
CA ASP A 118 -1.31 20.70 8.64
C ASP A 118 -1.25 20.91 7.11
N ILE A 119 -2.02 21.87 6.60
CA ILE A 119 -2.09 22.24 5.18
C ILE A 119 -2.14 23.76 5.08
N VAL A 120 -1.01 24.37 4.74
CA VAL A 120 -0.85 25.82 4.72
C VAL A 120 -0.66 26.33 3.29
N PRO A 121 -1.55 27.21 2.78
CA PRO A 121 -1.31 27.87 1.50
C PRO A 121 -0.27 28.98 1.62
N ASP A 122 0.58 29.10 0.61
CA ASP A 122 1.53 30.19 0.49
C ASP A 122 1.04 31.28 -0.49
N THR A 123 1.81 32.37 -0.61
CA THR A 123 1.47 33.49 -1.52
C THR A 123 1.90 33.27 -2.97
N LYS A 124 2.61 32.19 -3.27
CA LYS A 124 3.13 31.85 -4.59
C LYS A 124 2.31 30.76 -5.30
N GLY A 125 1.21 30.32 -4.69
CA GLY A 125 0.34 29.30 -5.26
C GLY A 125 0.76 27.88 -4.93
N PHE A 126 1.36 27.64 -3.76
CA PHE A 126 1.66 26.31 -3.22
C PHE A 126 0.85 26.01 -1.96
N LEU A 127 0.63 24.73 -1.70
CA LEU A 127 0.23 24.18 -0.42
C LEU A 127 1.46 23.49 0.21
N THR A 128 1.87 23.93 1.39
CA THR A 128 2.79 23.17 2.23
C THR A 128 1.96 22.22 3.08
N VAL A 129 2.12 20.92 2.85
CA VAL A 129 1.46 19.86 3.63
C VAL A 129 2.45 19.32 4.64
N THR A 130 2.06 19.17 5.90
CA THR A 130 2.88 18.50 6.92
C THR A 130 2.20 17.18 7.26
N ALA A 131 2.95 16.07 7.17
CA ALA A 131 2.41 14.74 7.45
C ALA A 131 3.41 13.87 8.21
N LEU A 132 2.87 12.94 9.00
CA LEU A 132 3.60 11.88 9.68
C LEU A 132 3.28 10.55 9.01
N VAL A 133 4.29 9.92 8.42
CA VAL A 133 4.17 8.62 7.75
C VAL A 133 4.69 7.54 8.70
N THR A 134 3.80 6.68 9.16
CA THR A 134 4.17 5.53 9.99
C THR A 134 4.52 4.37 9.08
N THR A 135 5.72 3.80 9.21
CA THR A 135 6.19 2.68 8.39
C THR A 135 6.65 1.52 9.26
N ILE A 136 6.85 0.34 8.67
CA ILE A 136 7.47 -0.81 9.36
C ILE A 136 8.90 -0.51 9.85
N TYR A 137 9.52 0.58 9.38
CA TYR A 137 10.85 1.05 9.79
C TYR A 137 10.82 2.27 10.75
N GLY A 138 9.63 2.67 11.19
CA GLY A 138 9.38 3.79 12.10
C GLY A 138 8.74 5.00 11.43
N GLU A 139 8.51 6.05 12.21
CA GLU A 139 7.79 7.26 11.80
C GLU A 139 8.67 8.26 11.06
N ILE A 140 8.21 8.79 9.94
CA ILE A 140 8.92 9.75 9.09
C ILE A 140 8.04 11.00 8.93
N SER A 141 8.53 12.16 9.36
CA SER A 141 7.85 13.43 9.12
C SER A 141 8.27 14.01 7.77
N ILE A 142 7.29 14.37 6.94
CA ILE A 142 7.50 14.97 5.62
C ILE A 142 6.80 16.34 5.53
N SER A 143 7.30 17.19 4.64
CA SER A 143 6.70 18.49 4.35
C SER A 143 6.74 18.83 2.85
N PRO A 144 5.97 18.12 2.00
CA PRO A 144 5.93 18.40 0.57
C PRO A 144 5.26 19.76 0.25
N GLU A 145 5.77 20.41 -0.79
CA GLU A 145 5.14 21.59 -1.41
C GLU A 145 4.39 21.16 -2.68
N VAL A 146 3.09 21.44 -2.73
CA VAL A 146 2.22 21.09 -3.86
C VAL A 146 1.76 22.34 -4.57
N MET A 147 2.06 22.45 -5.87
CA MET A 147 1.66 23.61 -6.67
C MET A 147 0.17 23.56 -7.01
N ILE A 148 -0.54 24.65 -6.75
CA ILE A 148 -1.97 24.81 -7.06
C ILE A 148 -2.25 25.94 -8.05
N ASN A 149 -1.34 26.93 -8.21
CA ASN A 149 -1.45 27.99 -9.21
C ASN A 149 -0.07 28.40 -9.73
N GLU A 150 0.01 28.72 -11.02
CA GLU A 150 1.19 29.38 -11.57
C GLU A 150 1.16 30.88 -11.17
N SER A 151 2.24 31.36 -10.55
CA SER A 151 2.44 32.79 -10.23
C SER A 151 2.62 33.66 -11.47
#